data_AF-A0A7C3QJG3-F1
#
_entry.id   AF-A0A7C3QJG3-F1
#
_cell.length_a   1.000
_cell.length_b   1.000
_cell.length_c   1.000
_cell.angle_alpha   90.00
_cell.angle_beta   90.00
_cell.angle_gamma   90.00
#
_symmetry.space_group_name_H-M   'P 1'
#
loop_
_entity.id
_entity.type
_entity.pdbx_description
1 polymer ?
#
loop_
_entity_poly.entity_id
_entity_poly.type
_entity_poly.pdbx_seq_one_letter_code
_entity_poly.pdbx_strand_id
1 'polypeptide(L)'
;MGVDTTILVGDSTGGCVRASAVDLTTHNYNVVVVEDCVFDRVELSHAAALLDLWMKYCDVIFMDEVLEYVRTVRDGRVQKPVTSAR
;
A
#
# COMPACT_ATOMS: atom_id res chain seq x y z
N MET A 1 -0.68 20.09 0.88
CA MET A 1 0.61 19.37 0.84
C MET A 1 0.93 18.74 -0.53
N GLY A 2 0.05 18.80 -1.54
CA GLY A 2 0.40 18.38 -2.91
C GLY A 2 0.80 16.90 -3.05
N VAL A 3 0.31 16.05 -2.15
CA VAL A 3 0.62 14.61 -2.11
C VAL A 3 -0.38 13.86 -2.98
N ASP A 4 0.11 12.91 -3.77
CA ASP A 4 -0.70 12.05 -4.63
C ASP A 4 -0.62 10.56 -4.26
N THR A 5 0.41 10.16 -3.49
CA THR A 5 0.73 8.75 -3.19
C THR A 5 0.94 8.55 -1.70
N THR A 6 0.40 7.46 -1.17
CA THR A 6 0.52 7.05 0.23
C THR A 6 1.07 5.64 0.33
N ILE A 7 2.08 5.47 1.19
CA ILE A 7 2.67 4.17 1.55
C ILE A 7 2.19 3.82 2.96
N LEU A 8 1.52 2.69 3.11
CA LEU A 8 0.91 2.23 4.35
C LEU A 8 1.70 1.10 4.99
N VAL A 9 1.96 1.26 6.29
CA VAL A 9 2.63 0.31 7.19
C VAL A 9 1.90 0.28 8.55
N GLY A 10 2.13 -0.75 9.37
CA GLY A 10 1.60 -0.83 10.74
C GLY A 10 0.60 -1.97 10.99
N ASP A 11 -0.19 -1.87 12.06
CA ASP A 11 -1.14 -2.90 12.49
C ASP A 11 -2.53 -2.32 12.85
N SER A 12 -3.62 -3.10 12.79
CA SER A 12 -3.71 -4.43 12.17
C SER A 12 -4.00 -4.34 10.68
N THR A 13 -3.50 -5.31 9.90
CA THR A 13 -3.73 -5.39 8.45
C THR A 13 -5.22 -5.40 8.10
N GLY A 14 -6.02 -6.24 8.76
CA GLY A 14 -7.48 -6.30 8.55
C GLY A 14 -8.26 -5.13 9.17
N GLY A 15 -7.64 -4.34 10.04
CA GLY A 15 -8.26 -3.23 10.76
C GLY A 15 -7.88 -1.87 10.17
N CYS A 16 -7.06 -1.12 10.92
CA CYS A 16 -6.72 0.27 10.60
C CYS A 16 -6.01 0.43 9.25
N VAL A 17 -5.15 -0.51 8.88
CA VAL A 17 -4.46 -0.49 7.57
C VAL A 17 -5.48 -0.62 6.45
N ARG A 18 -6.35 -1.64 6.51
CA ARG A 18 -7.39 -1.85 5.49
C ARG A 18 -8.37 -0.68 5.41
N ALA A 19 -8.86 -0.19 6.55
CA ALA A 19 -9.76 0.96 6.57
C ALA A 19 -9.13 2.19 5.89
N SER A 20 -7.87 2.48 6.24
CA SER A 20 -7.13 3.62 5.66
C SER A 20 -6.90 3.45 4.16
N ALA A 21 -6.56 2.25 3.70
CA ALA A 21 -6.38 1.98 2.27
C ALA A 21 -7.68 2.19 1.48
N VAL A 22 -8.82 1.69 2.00
CA VAL A 22 -10.14 1.90 1.39
C VAL A 22 -10.48 3.39 1.30
N ASP A 23 -10.29 4.13 2.39
CA ASP A 23 -10.56 5.57 2.43
C ASP A 23 -9.69 6.33 1.44
N LEU A 24 -8.37 6.07 1.42
CA LEU A 24 -7.44 6.74 0.51
C LEU A 24 -7.74 6.44 -0.96
N THR A 25 -8.04 5.19 -1.31
CA THR A 25 -8.43 4.82 -2.67
C THR A 25 -9.73 5.52 -3.08
N THR A 26 -10.70 5.66 -2.17
CA THR A 26 -11.96 6.37 -2.42
C THR A 26 -11.74 7.87 -2.67
N HIS A 27 -10.70 8.44 -2.08
CA HIS A 27 -10.27 9.82 -2.32
C HIS A 27 -9.28 9.95 -3.50
N ASN A 28 -9.10 8.90 -4.30
CA ASN A 28 -8.31 8.90 -5.52
C ASN A 28 -6.80 9.17 -5.28
N TYR A 29 -6.28 8.76 -4.13
CA TYR A 29 -4.83 8.65 -3.90
C TYR A 29 -4.27 7.37 -4.52
N ASN A 30 -3.02 7.39 -4.96
CA ASN A 30 -2.28 6.16 -5.23
C ASN A 30 -1.91 5.53 -3.89
N VAL A 31 -2.34 4.31 -3.63
CA VAL A 31 -2.14 3.64 -2.34
C VAL A 31 -1.27 2.42 -2.53
N VAL A 32 -0.30 2.26 -1.65
CA VAL A 32 0.56 1.08 -1.56
C VAL A 32 0.54 0.58 -0.13
N VAL A 33 0.33 -0.72 0.05
CA VAL A 33 0.51 -1.42 1.33
C VAL A 33 1.78 -2.25 1.25
N VAL A 34 2.62 -2.14 2.28
CA VAL A 34 3.90 -2.84 2.33
C VAL A 34 3.74 -4.13 3.12
N GLU A 35 3.69 -5.27 2.43
CA GLU A 35 3.30 -6.58 2.99
C GLU A 35 4.15 -6.96 4.22
N ASP A 36 5.46 -6.84 4.11
CA ASP A 36 6.44 -7.17 5.14
C ASP A 36 6.55 -6.11 6.25
N CYS A 37 5.78 -5.02 6.16
CA CYS A 37 5.70 -3.96 7.17
C CYS A 37 4.29 -3.79 7.75
N VAL A 38 3.38 -4.73 7.48
CA VAL A 38 2.06 -4.78 8.13
C VAL A 38 1.88 -6.08 8.89
N PHE A 39 1.01 -6.06 9.90
CA PHE A 39 0.85 -7.20 10.79
C PHE A 39 -0.62 -7.41 11.21
N ASP A 40 -1.02 -8.66 11.40
CA ASP A 40 -2.24 -9.00 12.13
C ASP A 40 -1.96 -10.16 13.10
N ARG A 41 -2.76 -10.27 14.17
CA ARG A 41 -2.58 -11.30 15.21
C ARG A 41 -2.87 -12.72 14.71
N VAL A 42 -3.66 -12.83 13.66
CA VAL A 42 -4.11 -14.09 13.07
C VAL A 42 -3.67 -14.12 11.61
N GLU A 43 -2.81 -15.07 11.24
CA GLU A 43 -2.25 -15.18 9.89
C GLU A 43 -3.32 -15.28 8.80
N LEU A 44 -4.41 -16.02 9.07
CA LEU A 44 -5.51 -16.13 8.13
C LEU A 44 -6.23 -14.78 7.91
N SER A 45 -6.40 -13.97 8.97
CA SER A 45 -6.98 -12.62 8.88
C SER A 45 -6.06 -11.70 8.08
N HIS A 46 -4.76 -11.76 8.37
CA HIS A 46 -3.73 -11.00 7.67
C HIS A 46 -3.76 -11.28 6.16
N ALA A 47 -3.67 -12.55 5.76
CA ALA A 47 -3.66 -12.96 4.37
C ALA A 47 -4.96 -12.62 3.63
N ALA A 48 -6.12 -12.81 4.27
CA ALA A 48 -7.41 -12.45 3.68
C ALA A 48 -7.54 -10.94 3.45
N ALA A 49 -7.03 -10.12 4.38
CA ALA A 49 -7.03 -8.68 4.26
C ALA A 49 -6.10 -8.20 3.13
N LEU A 50 -4.88 -8.74 3.03
CA LEU A 50 -3.96 -8.42 1.94
C LEU A 50 -4.54 -8.78 0.56
N LEU A 51 -5.18 -9.95 0.45
CA LEU A 51 -5.84 -10.37 -0.78
C LEU A 51 -6.97 -9.41 -1.18
N ASP A 52 -7.82 -9.00 -0.24
CA ASP A 52 -8.90 -8.03 -0.50
C ASP A 52 -8.36 -6.67 -0.94
N LEU A 53 -7.30 -6.20 -0.27
CA LEU A 53 -6.61 -4.95 -0.58
C LEU A 53 -6.01 -4.95 -1.99
N TRP A 54 -5.24 -5.99 -2.32
CA TRP A 54 -4.63 -6.16 -3.63
C TRP A 54 -5.67 -6.24 -4.76
N MET A 55 -6.76 -7.00 -4.55
CA MET A 55 -7.78 -7.17 -5.59
C MET A 55 -8.61 -5.91 -5.86
N LYS A 56 -8.82 -5.04 -4.85
CA LYS A 56 -9.88 -4.00 -4.93
C LYS A 56 -9.45 -2.58 -4.61
N TYR A 57 -8.40 -2.38 -3.80
CA TYR A 57 -8.11 -1.05 -3.26
C TYR A 57 -6.73 -0.50 -3.64
N CYS A 58 -5.67 -1.29 -3.53
CA CYS A 58 -4.31 -0.77 -3.64
C CYS A 58 -3.34 -1.82 -4.15
N ASP A 59 -2.12 -1.40 -4.49
CA ASP A 59 -1.04 -2.35 -4.69
C ASP A 59 -0.52 -2.85 -3.34
N VAL A 60 -0.10 -4.10 -3.30
CA VAL A 60 0.53 -4.75 -2.15
C VAL A 60 1.89 -5.22 -2.63
N ILE A 61 2.96 -4.67 -2.07
CA ILE A 61 4.35 -4.88 -2.53
C ILE A 61 5.28 -5.04 -1.33
N PHE A 62 6.52 -5.45 -1.57
CA PHE A 62 7.54 -5.58 -0.53
C PHE A 62 8.34 -4.29 -0.32
N MET A 63 8.97 -4.15 0.86
CA MET A 63 9.79 -3.00 1.22
C MET A 63 10.86 -2.65 0.18
N ASP A 64 11.48 -3.63 -0.47
CA ASP A 64 12.52 -3.39 -1.48
C ASP A 64 12.01 -2.57 -2.67
N GLU A 65 10.80 -2.88 -3.15
CA GLU A 65 10.16 -2.15 -4.25
C GLU A 65 9.79 -0.71 -3.84
N VAL A 66 9.34 -0.53 -2.59
CA VAL A 66 9.07 0.79 -2.01
C VAL A 66 10.34 1.63 -1.95
N LEU A 67 11.45 1.03 -1.51
CA LEU A 67 12.74 1.73 -1.41
C LEU A 67 13.25 2.14 -2.79
N GLU A 68 13.06 1.31 -3.81
CA GLU A 68 13.36 1.67 -5.19
C GLU A 68 12.52 2.87 -5.64
N TYR A 69 11.20 2.80 -5.44
CA TYR A 69 10.29 3.90 -5.76
C TYR A 69 10.70 5.23 -5.09
N VAL A 70 10.94 5.22 -3.78
CA VAL A 70 11.32 6.43 -3.03
C VAL A 70 12.62 7.03 -3.56
N ARG A 71 13.60 6.21 -3.99
CA ARG A 71 14.82 6.71 -4.64
C ARG A 71 14.52 7.39 -5.96
N THR A 72 13.62 6.83 -6.79
CA THR A 72 13.24 7.47 -8.06
C THR A 72 12.60 8.84 -7.84
N VAL A 73 11.67 8.95 -6.88
CA VAL A 73 11.01 10.21 -6.52
C VAL A 73 12.01 11.24 -6.03
N ARG A 74 12.93 10.85 -5.14
CA ARG A 74 14.00 11.72 -4.64
C ARG A 74 14.88 12.25 -5.78
N ASP A 75 15.17 11.41 -6.76
CA ASP A 75 16.03 11.75 -7.90
C ASP A 75 15.26 12.48 -9.02
N GLY A 76 14.00 12.87 -8.78
CA GLY A 76 13.15 13.63 -9.72
C GLY A 76 12.55 12.79 -10.86
N ARG A 77 12.67 11.47 -10.79
CA ARG A 77 12.12 10.51 -11.77
C ARG A 77 10.85 9.90 -11.16
N VAL A 78 9.67 10.40 -11.49
CA VAL A 78 8.43 9.87 -10.91
C VAL A 78 8.01 8.61 -11.68
N GLN A 79 8.50 7.45 -11.22
CA GLN A 79 8.00 6.14 -11.65
C GLN A 79 6.94 5.70 -10.64
N LYS A 80 5.77 5.20 -11.06
CA LYS A 80 4.78 4.70 -10.09
C LYS A 80 5.29 3.42 -9.40
N PRO A 81 5.03 3.23 -8.09
CA PRO A 81 5.63 2.15 -7.30
C PRO A 81 5.27 0.75 -7.79
N VAL A 82 4.02 0.49 -8.21
CA VAL A 82 3.61 -0.65 -9.02
C VAL A 82 2.38 -0.23 -9.83
N THR A 83 2.17 -0.86 -10.99
CA THR A 83 1.04 -0.62 -11.90
C THR A 83 0.31 -1.95 -12.11
N SER A 84 -0.49 -2.38 -11.15
CA SER A 84 -1.59 -3.28 -11.49
C SER A 84 -2.56 -2.47 -12.35
N ALA A 85 -2.79 -2.90 -13.58
CA ALA A 85 -3.63 -2.22 -14.55
C ALA A 85 -5.05 -2.00 -13.96
N ARG A 86 -5.26 -0.82 -13.38
CA ARG A 86 -6.57 -0.19 -13.26
C ARG A 86 -6.68 0.90 -14.31
#